data_AF-A0A6L3A2V5-F1
#
_entry.id   AF-A0A6L3A2V5-F1
#
_cell.length_a   1.000
_cell.length_b   1.000
_cell.length_c   1.000
_cell.angle_alpha   90.00
_cell.angle_beta   90.00
_cell.angle_gamma   90.00
#
_symmetry.space_group_name_H-M   'P 1'
#
loop_
_entity.id
_entity.type
_entity.pdbx_description
1 polymer ?
#
loop_
_entity_poly.entity_id
_entity_poly.type
_entity_poly.pdbx_seq_one_letter_code
_entity_poly.pdbx_strand_id
1 'polypeptide(L)'
;MGTYYVQAGETAALAWGASIAMGCTVTMILVVNNLRDIHTDRAAGKTTLAVVLGVKGTRAWFSSLLAGAFTAAGLCWPLADASPAVLLVALSAPFAAGPLRAVLGGAEGRDLNATLKATARFHLLFGLLFAAGLALS
;
A
#
# COMPACT_ATOMS: atom_id res chain seq x y z
N MET A 1 9.89 -6.06 8.91
CA MET A 1 10.67 -7.31 9.04
C MET A 1 12.05 -7.06 9.59
N GLY A 2 12.85 -6.18 8.98
CA GLY A 2 14.17 -5.82 9.54
C GLY A 2 14.11 -5.43 11.02
N THR A 3 13.17 -4.56 11.41
CA THR A 3 12.96 -4.20 12.83
C THR A 3 12.61 -5.41 13.70
N TYR A 4 11.73 -6.31 13.22
CA TYR A 4 11.37 -7.52 13.96
C TYR A 4 12.59 -8.42 14.16
N TYR A 5 13.36 -8.69 13.09
CA TYR A 5 14.55 -9.53 13.15
C TYR A 5 15.61 -8.98 14.11
N VAL A 6 15.84 -7.66 14.10
CA VAL A 6 16.79 -7.02 15.03
C VAL A 6 16.35 -7.18 16.50
N GLN A 7 15.04 -7.19 16.77
CA GLN A 7 14.50 -7.28 18.14
C GLN A 7 14.33 -8.72 18.62
N ALA A 8 13.91 -9.63 17.75
CA ALA A 8 13.56 -11.01 18.08
C ALA A 8 14.68 -12.02 17.78
N GLY A 9 15.66 -11.66 16.93
CA GLY A 9 16.73 -12.57 16.50
C GLY A 9 16.32 -13.63 15.48
N GLU A 10 15.06 -13.60 15.02
CA GLU A 10 14.50 -14.58 14.09
C GLU A 10 13.51 -13.94 13.12
N THR A 11 12.99 -14.73 12.18
CA THR A 11 11.93 -14.31 11.26
C THR A 11 10.67 -15.10 11.53
N ALA A 12 9.52 -14.43 11.54
CA ALA A 12 8.21 -15.06 11.68
C ALA A 12 7.34 -14.86 10.43
N ALA A 13 6.50 -15.83 10.09
CA ALA A 13 5.53 -15.70 9.00
C ALA A 13 4.65 -14.44 9.18
N LEU A 14 4.23 -14.18 10.43
CA LEU A 14 3.39 -13.03 10.78
C LEU A 14 4.08 -11.70 10.47
N ALA A 15 5.34 -11.56 10.88
CA ALA A 15 6.06 -10.33 10.61
C ALA A 15 6.37 -10.14 9.11
N TRP A 16 6.39 -11.21 8.30
CA TRP A 16 6.52 -11.12 6.84
C TRP A 16 5.22 -10.62 6.23
N GLY A 17 4.09 -11.27 6.55
CA GLY A 17 2.76 -10.86 6.10
C GLY A 17 2.45 -9.41 6.46
N ALA A 18 2.75 -9.03 7.71
CA ALA A 18 2.56 -7.67 8.18
C ALA A 18 3.44 -6.64 7.45
N SER A 19 4.70 -7.01 7.17
CA SER A 19 5.62 -6.14 6.42
C SER A 19 5.18 -5.96 4.98
N ILE A 20 4.68 -7.01 4.33
CA ILE A 20 4.18 -6.96 2.96
C ILE A 20 2.92 -6.08 2.91
N ALA A 21 1.97 -6.29 3.82
CA ALA A 21 0.73 -5.50 3.87
C ALA A 21 1.02 -3.99 4.01
N MET A 22 1.88 -3.62 4.97
CA MET A 22 2.28 -2.22 5.17
C MET A 22 3.16 -1.68 4.03
N GLY A 23 4.06 -2.52 3.49
CA GLY A 23 4.89 -2.21 2.34
C GLY A 23 4.07 -1.88 1.10
N CYS A 24 3.00 -2.63 0.84
CA CYS A 24 2.10 -2.37 -0.27
C CYS A 24 1.44 -0.99 -0.14
N THR A 25 0.86 -0.67 1.03
CA THR A 25 0.13 0.59 1.22
C THR A 25 1.04 1.83 1.17
N VAL A 26 2.26 1.77 1.71
CA VAL A 26 3.21 2.89 1.57
C VAL A 26 3.71 3.01 0.13
N THR A 27 3.90 1.88 -0.57
CA THR A 27 4.30 1.90 -1.99
C THR A 27 3.21 2.53 -2.85
N MET A 28 1.93 2.37 -2.54
CA MET A 28 0.84 3.09 -3.23
C MET A 28 1.02 4.61 -3.17
N ILE A 29 1.52 5.16 -2.06
CA ILE A 29 1.81 6.60 -1.93
C ILE A 29 2.93 6.99 -2.91
N LEU A 30 3.99 6.17 -2.99
CA LEU A 30 5.09 6.38 -3.93
C LEU A 30 4.63 6.29 -5.39
N VAL A 31 3.73 5.34 -5.70
CA VAL A 31 3.16 5.18 -7.04
C VAL A 31 2.36 6.40 -7.46
N VAL A 32 1.54 6.98 -6.57
CA VAL A 32 0.81 8.22 -6.87
C VAL A 32 1.80 9.38 -7.08
N ASN A 33 2.84 9.47 -6.25
CA ASN A 33 3.88 10.49 -6.39
C ASN A 33 4.61 10.37 -7.74
N ASN A 34 5.02 9.16 -8.12
CA ASN A 34 5.72 8.93 -9.39
C ASN A 34 4.80 9.08 -10.61
N LEU A 35 3.51 8.75 -10.48
CA LEU A 35 2.54 8.97 -11.55
C LEU A 35 2.33 10.47 -11.80
N ARG A 36 2.29 11.28 -10.75
CA ARG A 36 2.19 12.74 -10.85
C ARG A 36 3.36 13.34 -11.63
N ASP A 37 4.55 12.85 -11.34
CA ASP A 37 5.80 13.43 -11.84
C ASP A 37 6.34 12.69 -13.08
N ILE A 38 5.57 11.78 -13.69
CA ILE A 38 6.05 10.88 -14.76
C ILE A 38 6.59 11.63 -15.99
N HIS A 39 5.93 12.72 -16.40
CA HIS A 39 6.35 13.49 -17.58
C HIS A 39 7.62 14.31 -17.30
N THR A 40 7.68 14.94 -16.12
CA THR A 40 8.85 15.71 -15.68
C THR A 40 10.06 14.80 -15.42
N ASP A 41 9.83 13.64 -14.82
CA ASP A 41 10.88 12.65 -14.57
C ASP A 41 11.43 12.08 -15.88
N ARG A 42 10.55 11.80 -16.87
CA ARG A 42 10.97 11.40 -18.22
C ARG A 42 11.80 12.49 -18.91
N ALA A 43 11.34 13.74 -18.87
CA ALA A 43 12.06 14.86 -19.48
C ALA A 43 13.43 15.12 -18.82
N ALA A 44 13.54 14.87 -17.52
CA ALA A 44 14.78 14.98 -16.76
C ALA A 44 15.71 13.75 -16.89
N GLY A 45 15.35 12.75 -17.70
CA GLY A 45 16.16 11.53 -17.88
C GLY A 45 16.19 10.60 -16.66
N LYS A 46 15.23 10.70 -15.73
CA LYS A 46 15.15 9.84 -14.55
C LYS A 46 14.49 8.50 -14.89
N THR A 47 15.06 7.42 -14.38
CA THR A 47 14.53 6.06 -14.57
C THR A 47 13.69 5.63 -13.36
N THR A 48 12.52 6.23 -13.18
CA THR A 48 11.58 5.82 -12.12
C THR A 48 10.73 4.63 -12.58
N LEU A 49 10.18 3.86 -11.64
CA LEU A 49 9.31 2.72 -11.97
C LEU A 49 8.11 3.17 -12.82
N ALA A 50 7.56 4.36 -12.56
CA ALA A 50 6.48 4.90 -13.36
C ALA A 50 6.90 5.20 -14.81
N VAL A 51 8.11 5.71 -15.03
CA VAL A 51 8.66 5.94 -16.38
C VAL A 51 8.85 4.63 -17.13
N VAL A 52 9.31 3.57 -16.44
CA VAL A 52 9.53 2.22 -17.00
C VAL A 52 8.21 1.52 -17.33
N LEU A 53 7.25 1.51 -16.40
CA LEU A 53 5.93 0.88 -16.58
C LEU A 53 4.99 1.69 -17.49
N GLY A 54 5.27 2.98 -17.66
CA GLY A 54 4.37 3.94 -18.30
C GLY A 54 3.11 4.23 -17.49
N VAL A 55 2.29 5.17 -17.95
CA VAL A 55 1.07 5.63 -17.25
C VAL A 55 0.12 4.46 -16.96
N LYS A 56 -0.21 3.64 -17.97
CA LYS A 56 -1.14 2.52 -17.82
C LYS A 56 -0.63 1.46 -16.85
N GLY A 57 0.64 1.05 -16.98
CA GLY A 57 1.26 0.08 -16.09
C GLY A 57 1.35 0.58 -14.65
N THR A 58 1.63 1.87 -14.45
CA THR A 58 1.67 2.51 -13.12
C THR A 58 0.29 2.52 -12.45
N ARG A 59 -0.77 2.80 -13.21
CA ARG A 59 -2.16 2.76 -12.71
C ARG A 59 -2.57 1.32 -12.36
N ALA A 60 -2.20 0.33 -13.18
CA ALA A 60 -2.45 -1.09 -12.87
C ALA A 60 -1.68 -1.52 -11.61
N TRP A 61 -0.42 -1.11 -11.46
CA TRP A 61 0.42 -1.40 -10.31
C TRP A 61 -0.18 -0.87 -9.00
N PHE A 62 -0.77 0.34 -9.01
CA PHE A 62 -1.49 0.87 -7.87
C PHE A 62 -2.62 -0.08 -7.39
N SER A 63 -3.43 -0.59 -8.31
CA SER A 63 -4.52 -1.52 -7.99
C SER A 63 -3.99 -2.88 -7.49
N SER A 64 -2.92 -3.39 -8.10
CA SER A 64 -2.27 -4.62 -7.65
C SER A 64 -1.71 -4.51 -6.23
N LEU A 65 -1.13 -3.37 -5.87
CA LEU A 65 -0.68 -3.09 -4.51
C LEU A 65 -1.84 -3.03 -3.51
N LEU A 66 -2.97 -2.43 -3.89
CA LEU A 66 -4.15 -2.41 -3.03
C LEU A 66 -4.67 -3.81 -2.75
N ALA A 67 -4.79 -4.64 -3.79
CA ALA A 67 -5.17 -6.05 -3.64
C ALA A 67 -4.14 -6.79 -2.77
N GLY A 68 -2.85 -6.63 -3.05
CA GLY A 68 -1.75 -7.22 -2.29
C GLY A 68 -1.75 -6.85 -0.81
N ALA A 69 -2.08 -5.60 -0.48
CA ALA A 69 -2.18 -5.14 0.91
C ALA A 69 -3.25 -5.91 1.69
N PHE A 70 -4.47 -5.99 1.14
CA PHE A 70 -5.57 -6.71 1.78
C PHE A 70 -5.33 -8.22 1.82
N THR A 71 -4.81 -8.80 0.73
CA THR A 71 -4.47 -10.22 0.69
C THR A 71 -3.40 -10.55 1.73
N ALA A 72 -2.30 -9.80 1.80
CA ALA A 72 -1.24 -10.06 2.76
C ALA A 72 -1.71 -9.93 4.22
N ALA A 73 -2.51 -8.90 4.53
CA ALA A 73 -3.08 -8.74 5.87
C ALA A 73 -4.08 -9.85 6.21
N GLY A 74 -4.97 -10.21 5.28
CA GLY A 74 -5.98 -11.25 5.49
C GLY A 74 -5.37 -12.64 5.65
N LEU A 75 -4.31 -12.95 4.90
CA LEU A 75 -3.59 -14.23 4.99
C LEU A 75 -2.84 -14.42 6.31
N CYS A 76 -2.62 -13.35 7.10
CA CYS A 76 -2.03 -13.48 8.42
C CYS A 76 -2.90 -14.30 9.37
N TRP A 77 -4.23 -14.31 9.20
CA TRP A 77 -5.13 -15.12 10.03
C TRP A 77 -4.92 -16.63 9.81
N PRO A 78 -5.08 -17.20 8.60
CA PRO A 78 -4.95 -18.64 8.41
C PRO A 78 -3.49 -19.13 8.29
N LEU A 79 -2.53 -18.28 7.91
CA LEU A 79 -1.17 -18.72 7.57
C LEU A 79 -0.08 -18.24 8.54
N ALA A 80 -0.43 -17.46 9.57
CA ALA A 80 0.55 -16.87 10.47
C ALA A 80 0.07 -16.75 11.92
N ASP A 81 -0.85 -17.63 12.33
CA ASP A 81 -1.38 -17.74 13.70
C ASP A 81 -1.97 -16.45 14.30
N ALA A 82 -2.32 -15.47 13.46
CA ALA A 82 -3.02 -14.28 13.93
C ALA A 82 -4.49 -14.59 14.20
N SER A 83 -5.14 -13.87 15.11
CA SER A 83 -6.58 -14.04 15.33
C SER A 83 -7.40 -13.44 14.17
N PRO A 84 -8.70 -13.79 14.05
CA PRO A 84 -9.58 -13.15 13.08
C PRO A 84 -9.67 -11.62 13.23
N ALA A 85 -9.23 -11.04 14.36
CA ALA A 85 -9.22 -9.60 14.57
C ALA A 85 -8.36 -8.84 13.55
N VAL A 86 -7.38 -9.47 12.90
CA VAL A 86 -6.63 -8.82 11.80
C VAL A 86 -7.52 -8.41 10.62
N LEU A 87 -8.70 -9.02 10.46
CA LEU A 87 -9.68 -8.67 9.44
C LEU A 87 -10.35 -7.31 9.69
N LEU A 88 -10.15 -6.68 10.85
CA LEU A 88 -10.55 -5.29 11.11
C LEU A 88 -9.97 -4.34 10.05
N VAL A 89 -8.85 -4.70 9.43
CA VAL A 89 -8.28 -3.94 8.31
C VAL A 89 -9.26 -3.72 7.15
N ALA A 90 -10.23 -4.62 6.94
CA ALA A 90 -11.27 -4.49 5.91
C ALA A 90 -12.13 -3.23 6.08
N LEU A 91 -12.23 -2.69 7.31
CA LEU A 91 -12.92 -1.42 7.58
C LEU A 91 -12.24 -0.21 6.92
N SER A 92 -10.97 -0.34 6.50
CA SER A 92 -10.27 0.68 5.72
C SER A 92 -10.67 0.70 4.24
N ALA A 93 -11.33 -0.34 3.71
CA ALA A 93 -11.62 -0.48 2.29
C ALA A 93 -12.40 0.69 1.67
N PRO A 94 -13.43 1.27 2.32
CA PRO A 94 -14.13 2.43 1.78
C PRO A 94 -13.21 3.64 1.53
N PHE A 95 -12.14 3.79 2.33
CA PHE A 95 -11.18 4.89 2.22
C PHE A 95 -10.20 4.72 1.05
N ALA A 96 -10.04 3.50 0.54
CA ALA A 96 -9.27 3.25 -0.68
C ALA A 96 -10.05 3.58 -1.97
N ALA A 97 -11.38 3.65 -1.91
CA ALA A 97 -12.23 3.86 -3.08
C ALA A 97 -11.96 5.20 -3.78
N GLY A 98 -11.76 6.27 -3.02
CA GLY A 98 -11.43 7.60 -3.55
C GLY A 98 -10.12 7.61 -4.35
N PRO A 99 -8.98 7.25 -3.72
CA PRO A 99 -7.71 7.11 -4.43
C PRO A 99 -7.78 6.18 -5.65
N LEU A 100 -8.42 5.02 -5.51
CA LEU A 100 -8.54 4.06 -6.60
C LEU A 100 -9.31 4.63 -7.79
N ARG A 101 -10.44 5.28 -7.55
CA ARG A 101 -11.23 5.95 -8.61
C ARG A 101 -10.45 7.07 -9.28
N ALA A 102 -9.71 7.88 -8.52
CA ALA A 102 -8.91 8.95 -9.10
C ALA A 102 -7.77 8.39 -9.97
N VAL A 103 -7.06 7.36 -9.50
CA VAL A 103 -5.97 6.74 -10.25
C VAL A 103 -6.49 6.00 -11.48
N LEU A 104 -7.60 5.28 -11.40
CA LEU A 104 -8.14 4.56 -12.57
C LEU A 104 -8.92 5.46 -13.52
N GLY A 105 -9.52 6.54 -13.00
CA GLY A 105 -10.26 7.54 -13.76
C GLY A 105 -9.41 8.55 -14.51
N GLY A 106 -8.08 8.43 -14.47
CA GLY A 106 -7.19 9.25 -15.31
C GLY A 106 -6.70 10.54 -14.65
N ALA A 107 -6.76 10.69 -13.31
CA ALA A 107 -6.19 11.87 -12.65
C ALA A 107 -4.71 12.04 -13.00
N GLU A 108 -4.28 13.29 -13.21
CA GLU A 108 -2.94 13.67 -13.68
C GLU A 108 -2.45 14.95 -13.00
N GLY A 109 -1.13 15.16 -12.99
CA GLY A 109 -0.52 16.38 -12.45
C GLY A 109 -1.05 16.77 -11.06
N ARG A 110 -1.46 18.02 -10.89
CA ARG A 110 -1.86 18.56 -9.58
C ARG A 110 -3.07 17.86 -8.96
N ASP A 111 -3.93 17.24 -9.76
CA ASP A 111 -5.10 16.50 -9.25
C ASP A 111 -4.68 15.29 -8.40
N LEU A 112 -3.50 14.73 -8.70
CA LEU A 112 -2.93 13.62 -7.93
C LEU A 112 -2.44 14.05 -6.52
N ASN A 113 -2.35 15.34 -6.20
CA ASN A 113 -2.00 15.78 -4.84
C ASN A 113 -3.10 15.44 -3.83
N ALA A 114 -4.37 15.59 -4.23
CA ALA A 114 -5.49 15.17 -3.40
C ALA A 114 -5.50 13.64 -3.22
N THR A 115 -5.22 12.91 -4.31
CA THR A 115 -5.03 11.46 -4.30
C THR A 115 -3.91 11.04 -3.37
N LEU A 116 -2.75 11.70 -3.39
CA LEU A 116 -1.61 11.41 -2.52
C LEU A 116 -2.00 11.52 -1.04
N LYS A 117 -2.68 12.62 -0.67
CA LYS A 117 -3.16 12.84 0.70
C LYS A 117 -4.19 11.78 1.11
N ALA A 118 -5.09 11.40 0.21
CA ALA A 118 -6.09 10.38 0.48
C ALA A 118 -5.45 8.98 0.64
N THR A 119 -4.46 8.62 -0.19
CA THR A 119 -3.70 7.37 -0.06
C THR A 119 -2.91 7.32 1.24
N ALA A 120 -2.31 8.43 1.68
CA ALA A 120 -1.62 8.51 2.96
C ALA A 120 -2.57 8.33 4.16
N ARG A 121 -3.77 8.90 4.10
CA ARG A 121 -4.83 8.68 5.11
C ARG A 121 -5.28 7.21 5.14
N PHE A 122 -5.45 6.60 3.97
CA PHE A 122 -5.74 5.17 3.86
C PHE A 122 -4.63 4.32 4.50
N HIS A 123 -3.36 4.58 4.18
CA HIS A 123 -2.22 3.88 4.79
C HIS A 123 -2.23 3.97 6.32
N LEU A 124 -2.46 5.17 6.87
CA LEU A 124 -2.56 5.36 8.32
C LEU A 124 -3.71 4.55 8.93
N LEU A 125 -4.91 4.66 8.36
CA LEU A 125 -6.08 3.93 8.87
C LEU A 125 -5.90 2.42 8.77
N PHE A 126 -5.39 1.93 7.63
CA PHE A 126 -5.05 0.52 7.41
C PHE A 126 -4.07 0.04 8.48
N GLY A 127 -2.98 0.78 8.70
CA GLY A 127 -1.97 0.43 9.70
C GLY A 127 -2.51 0.42 11.12
N LEU A 128 -3.34 1.39 11.50
CA LEU A 128 -3.97 1.45 12.83
C LEU A 128 -4.91 0.27 13.08
N LEU A 129 -5.79 -0.03 12.12
CA LEU A 129 -6.73 -1.15 12.22
C LEU A 129 -6.00 -2.49 12.25
N PHE A 130 -4.97 -2.64 11.41
CA PHE A 130 -4.20 -3.87 11.35
C PHE A 130 -3.36 -4.07 12.62
N ALA A 131 -2.72 -3.02 13.13
CA ALA A 131 -2.02 -3.06 14.42
C ALA A 131 -2.97 -3.39 15.58
N ALA A 132 -4.18 -2.84 15.60
CA ALA A 132 -5.20 -3.18 16.59
C ALA A 132 -5.61 -4.66 16.49
N GLY A 133 -5.83 -5.18 15.28
CA GLY A 133 -6.13 -6.59 15.06
C GLY A 133 -5.00 -7.53 15.53
N LEU A 134 -3.75 -7.16 15.27
CA LEU A 134 -2.58 -7.90 15.74
C LEU A 134 -2.44 -7.85 17.27
N ALA A 135 -2.71 -6.71 17.90
CA ALA A 135 -2.65 -6.56 19.36
C ALA A 135 -3.75 -7.34 20.11
N LEU A 136 -4.84 -7.69 19.41
CA LEU A 136 -5.93 -8.54 19.91
C LEU A 136 -5.72 -10.04 19.58
N SER A 137 -4.60 -10.39 18.94
CA SER A 137 -4.26 -11.76 18.56
C SER A 137 -3.47 -12.50 19.64
#